data_AF-A0A813EXS4-F1
#
_entry.id   AF-A0A813EXS4-F1
#
_cell.length_a   1.000
_cell.length_b   1.000
_cell.length_c   1.000
_cell.angle_alpha   90.00
_cell.angle_beta   90.00
_cell.angle_gamma   90.00
#
_symmetry.space_group_name_H-M   'P 1'
#
loop_
_entity.id
_entity.type
_entity.pdbx_description
1 polymer ?
#
loop_
_entity_poly.entity_id
_entity_poly.type
_entity_poly.pdbx_seq_one_letter_code
_entity_poly.pdbx_strand_id
1 'polypeptide(L)'
;NDAICAGRITMKPTFEQNVLVKGCSVGTTLLIEDGLMEVRVVEKLSDTELKVLVIRGGTLKARKGVNCPDIEIDCAALTEKDIEDAEFLLQLDPPCEYICVSFAQKAQDLQELIDIMDRLKVPAEKRPKICPKIEKPQALTNIDGIIALSQALMVARGDLGVELGVNRVPFAQKLLIQKVESMITQPVPTRAEVSDLCNAVWDGTDAVMLSGEAASGKYPLEAVRAEASAVREAESVMHRIKLPTPCVV
;
A
#
# COMPACT_ATOMS: atom_id res chain seq x y z
N ASN A 1 -6.27 -11.85 37.83
CA ASN A 1 -5.39 -11.48 36.71
C ASN A 1 -6.12 -10.44 35.86
N ASP A 2 -6.14 -9.19 36.31
CA ASP A 2 -7.35 -8.36 36.20
C ASP A 2 -7.35 -7.40 34.97
N ALA A 3 -6.44 -7.65 34.03
CA ALA A 3 -6.27 -6.87 32.81
C ALA A 3 -7.11 -7.36 31.60
N ILE A 4 -7.89 -8.44 31.76
CA ILE A 4 -8.77 -8.97 30.71
C ILE A 4 -10.22 -8.68 31.10
N CYS A 5 -10.70 -7.49 30.76
CA CYS A 5 -12.12 -7.18 30.77
C CYS A 5 -12.76 -7.59 29.43
N ALA A 6 -13.92 -8.23 29.48
CA ALA A 6 -14.73 -8.43 28.29
C ALA A 6 -15.32 -7.08 27.86
N GLY A 7 -15.09 -6.67 26.62
CA GLY A 7 -15.52 -5.38 26.08
C GLY A 7 -16.06 -5.50 24.66
N ARG A 8 -16.92 -4.55 24.27
CA ARG A 8 -17.45 -4.43 22.91
C ARG A 8 -16.74 -3.28 22.20
N ILE A 9 -16.04 -3.58 21.11
CA ILE A 9 -15.49 -2.58 20.20
C ILE A 9 -16.52 -2.37 19.08
N THR A 10 -16.83 -1.13 18.74
CA THR A 10 -17.74 -0.79 17.63
C THR A 10 -16.99 -0.09 16.51
N MET A 11 -17.08 -0.68 15.31
CA MET A 11 -16.64 -0.08 14.05
C MET A 11 -17.72 0.87 13.50
N LYS A 12 -17.39 1.71 12.51
CA LYS A 12 -18.39 2.53 11.83
C LYS A 12 -19.16 1.61 10.87
N PRO A 13 -20.51 1.63 10.84
CA PRO A 13 -21.29 0.75 9.96
C PRO A 13 -21.27 1.25 8.50
N THR A 14 -20.10 1.29 7.87
CA THR A 14 -19.94 1.52 6.42
C THR A 14 -20.10 0.22 5.65
N PHE A 15 -20.26 0.30 4.33
CA PHE A 15 -20.45 -0.88 3.49
C PHE A 15 -19.23 -1.82 3.58
N GLU A 16 -18.04 -1.29 3.39
CA GLU A 16 -16.75 -2.01 3.46
C GLU A 16 -16.54 -2.68 4.82
N GLN A 17 -16.88 -2.00 5.92
CA GLN A 17 -16.73 -2.55 7.29
C GLN A 17 -17.73 -3.69 7.55
N ASN A 18 -18.93 -3.64 6.95
CA ASN A 18 -19.87 -4.76 6.97
C ASN A 18 -19.41 -5.92 6.06
N VAL A 19 -18.85 -5.63 4.87
CA VAL A 19 -18.30 -6.66 3.96
C VAL A 19 -17.14 -7.42 4.61
N LEU A 20 -16.21 -6.71 5.26
CA LEU A 20 -15.12 -7.30 6.04
C LEU A 20 -15.65 -8.28 7.11
N VAL A 21 -16.61 -7.84 7.93
CA VAL A 21 -17.19 -8.68 8.99
C VAL A 21 -17.98 -9.86 8.41
N LYS A 22 -18.68 -9.66 7.29
CA LYS A 22 -19.38 -10.72 6.57
C LYS A 22 -18.44 -11.79 6.02
N GLY A 23 -17.29 -11.40 5.46
CA GLY A 23 -16.27 -12.31 4.95
C GLY A 23 -15.57 -13.13 6.04
N CYS A 24 -15.45 -12.58 7.26
CA CYS A 24 -14.79 -13.25 8.38
C CYS A 24 -15.40 -14.61 8.75
N SER A 25 -14.54 -15.56 9.12
CA SER A 25 -14.90 -16.91 9.56
C SER A 25 -14.21 -17.28 10.88
N VAL A 26 -14.60 -18.36 11.53
CA VAL A 26 -13.93 -18.81 12.76
C VAL A 26 -12.50 -19.23 12.44
N GLY A 27 -11.53 -18.63 13.13
CA GLY A 27 -10.10 -18.77 12.86
C GLY A 27 -9.46 -17.57 12.17
N THR A 28 -10.23 -16.73 11.47
CA THR A 28 -9.74 -15.51 10.79
C THR A 28 -8.99 -14.60 11.77
N THR A 29 -7.83 -14.11 11.33
CA THR A 29 -6.99 -13.15 12.05
C THR A 29 -7.34 -11.73 11.63
N LEU A 30 -7.62 -10.87 12.61
CA LEU A 30 -7.80 -9.44 12.43
C LEU A 30 -6.67 -8.71 13.16
N LEU A 31 -5.94 -7.88 12.39
CA LEU A 31 -4.88 -7.02 12.87
C LEU A 31 -5.46 -5.61 13.09
N ILE A 32 -5.06 -4.94 14.18
CA ILE A 32 -5.63 -3.64 14.57
C ILE A 32 -4.49 -2.67 14.90
N GLU A 33 -4.61 -1.42 14.44
CA GLU A 33 -3.56 -0.39 14.57
C GLU A 33 -2.24 -0.89 13.98
N ASP A 34 -2.22 -1.04 12.66
CA ASP A 34 -1.02 -1.31 11.85
C ASP A 34 -0.27 -2.59 12.30
N GLY A 35 -1.04 -3.60 12.73
CA GLY A 35 -0.54 -4.86 13.25
C GLY A 35 -0.01 -4.84 14.69
N LEU A 36 -0.04 -3.70 15.39
CA LEU A 36 0.37 -3.62 16.81
C LEU A 36 -0.50 -4.54 17.69
N MET A 37 -1.80 -4.63 17.42
CA MET A 37 -2.74 -5.54 18.09
C MET A 37 -3.21 -6.64 17.14
N GLU A 38 -3.55 -7.81 17.70
CA GLU A 38 -4.05 -8.98 16.98
C GLU A 38 -5.19 -9.61 17.75
N VAL A 39 -6.29 -9.91 17.05
CA VAL A 39 -7.42 -10.67 17.55
C VAL A 39 -7.77 -11.79 16.57
N ARG A 40 -8.31 -12.90 17.07
CA ARG A 40 -8.74 -14.05 16.24
C ARG A 40 -10.21 -14.33 16.44
N VAL A 41 -10.96 -14.48 15.36
CA VAL A 41 -12.40 -14.77 15.40
C VAL A 41 -12.62 -16.15 16.01
N VAL A 42 -13.41 -16.22 17.08
CA VAL A 42 -13.78 -17.49 17.75
C VAL A 42 -15.23 -17.89 17.48
N GLU A 43 -16.10 -16.94 17.15
CA GLU A 43 -17.52 -17.17 16.89
C GLU A 43 -18.06 -15.98 16.06
N LYS A 44 -18.77 -16.26 14.96
CA LYS A 44 -19.49 -15.25 14.17
C LYS A 44 -20.92 -15.14 14.69
N LEU A 45 -21.28 -13.98 15.23
CA LEU A 45 -22.59 -13.75 15.88
C LEU A 45 -23.63 -13.26 14.87
N SER A 46 -23.21 -12.51 13.85
CA SER A 46 -24.03 -12.12 12.70
C SER A 46 -23.13 -11.74 11.51
N ASP A 47 -23.72 -11.30 10.39
CA ASP A 47 -22.98 -10.66 9.28
C ASP A 47 -22.42 -9.26 9.63
N THR A 48 -22.66 -8.75 10.85
CA THR A 48 -22.16 -7.45 11.34
C THR A 48 -21.53 -7.51 12.74
N GLU A 49 -21.42 -8.69 13.35
CA GLU A 49 -20.86 -8.87 14.69
C GLU A 49 -20.02 -10.15 14.84
N LEU A 50 -18.79 -9.98 15.33
CA LEU A 50 -17.83 -11.05 15.59
C LEU A 50 -17.47 -11.07 17.08
N LYS A 51 -17.33 -12.27 17.63
CA LYS A 51 -16.69 -12.51 18.92
C LYS A 51 -15.26 -12.95 18.65
N VAL A 52 -14.31 -12.23 19.26
CA VAL A 52 -12.87 -12.41 19.02
C VAL A 52 -12.14 -12.70 20.32
N LEU A 53 -11.09 -13.52 20.24
CA LEU A 53 -10.09 -13.67 21.28
C LEU A 53 -8.94 -12.70 21.01
N VAL A 54 -8.55 -11.92 22.02
CA VAL A 54 -7.36 -11.06 21.93
C VAL A 54 -6.10 -11.94 22.02
N ILE A 55 -5.29 -11.92 20.96
CA ILE A 55 -4.01 -12.64 20.87
C ILE A 55 -2.86 -11.72 21.30
N ARG A 56 -2.90 -10.46 20.86
CA ARG A 56 -1.98 -9.38 21.25
C ARG A 56 -2.79 -8.13 21.53
N GLY A 57 -2.92 -7.79 22.81
CA GLY A 57 -3.67 -6.62 23.28
C GLY A 57 -2.82 -5.35 23.34
N GLY A 58 -3.48 -4.21 23.52
CA GLY A 58 -2.85 -2.90 23.62
C GLY A 58 -3.86 -1.80 23.95
N THR A 59 -3.40 -0.55 24.03
CA THR A 59 -4.25 0.62 24.31
C THR A 59 -4.94 1.11 23.03
N LEU A 60 -6.04 0.44 22.66
CA LEU A 60 -6.84 0.82 21.49
C LEU A 60 -7.41 2.24 21.64
N LYS A 61 -7.12 3.10 20.65
CA LYS A 61 -7.67 4.45 20.52
C LYS A 61 -8.80 4.47 19.48
N ALA A 62 -9.54 5.59 19.41
CA ALA A 62 -10.54 5.78 18.38
C ALA A 62 -9.91 5.87 16.97
N ARG A 63 -10.69 5.48 15.93
CA ARG A 63 -10.33 5.57 14.50
C ARG A 63 -9.02 4.86 14.14
N LYS A 64 -8.86 3.61 14.57
CA LYS A 64 -7.73 2.75 14.17
C LYS A 64 -8.12 1.83 13.03
N GLY A 65 -7.17 1.60 12.13
CA GLY A 65 -7.32 0.67 11.01
C GLY A 65 -7.50 -0.77 11.49
N VAL A 66 -8.20 -1.56 10.67
CA VAL A 66 -8.35 -3.01 10.83
C VAL A 66 -7.92 -3.67 9.54
N ASN A 67 -6.91 -4.53 9.62
CA ASN A 67 -6.31 -5.27 8.51
C ASN A 67 -6.70 -6.74 8.63
N CYS A 68 -6.85 -7.43 7.50
CA CYS A 68 -7.34 -8.80 7.44
C CYS A 68 -6.58 -9.57 6.35
N PRO A 69 -5.41 -10.16 6.68
CA PRO A 69 -4.54 -10.81 5.70
C PRO A 69 -5.17 -12.05 5.05
N ASP A 70 -6.00 -12.75 5.82
CA ASP A 70 -6.54 -14.07 5.48
C ASP A 70 -7.65 -14.02 4.41
N ILE A 71 -8.11 -12.83 4.00
CA ILE A 71 -9.36 -12.64 3.23
C ILE A 71 -9.19 -11.59 2.12
N GLU A 72 -9.62 -11.92 0.90
CA GLU A 72 -9.91 -10.92 -0.14
C GLU A 72 -11.25 -10.23 0.17
N ILE A 73 -11.24 -8.90 0.33
CA ILE A 73 -12.44 -8.14 0.66
C ILE A 73 -13.14 -7.79 -0.65
N ASP A 74 -14.29 -8.43 -0.91
CA ASP A 74 -15.10 -8.22 -2.11
C ASP A 74 -15.95 -6.94 -2.00
N CYS A 75 -15.28 -5.80 -2.12
CA CYS A 75 -15.87 -4.49 -2.33
C CYS A 75 -15.23 -3.80 -3.55
N ALA A 76 -15.81 -2.69 -4.01
CA ALA A 76 -15.16 -1.79 -4.95
C ALA A 76 -13.86 -1.24 -4.33
N ALA A 77 -12.88 -0.91 -5.16
CA ALA A 77 -11.62 -0.33 -4.68
C ALA A 77 -11.76 1.17 -4.40
N LEU A 78 -12.66 1.85 -5.13
CA LEU A 78 -13.06 3.22 -4.86
C LEU A 78 -14.33 3.23 -3.99
N THR A 79 -14.27 3.77 -2.78
CA THR A 79 -15.49 4.07 -2.01
C THR A 79 -16.23 5.25 -2.62
N GLU A 80 -17.49 5.49 -2.22
CA GLU A 80 -18.26 6.68 -2.61
C GLU A 80 -17.44 7.98 -2.46
N LYS A 81 -16.64 8.05 -1.39
CA LYS A 81 -15.80 9.20 -1.02
C LYS A 81 -14.50 9.30 -1.83
N ASP A 82 -14.02 8.20 -2.42
CA ASP A 82 -12.87 8.19 -3.34
C ASP A 82 -13.33 8.51 -4.77
N ILE A 83 -14.57 8.15 -5.13
CA ILE A 83 -15.22 8.60 -6.37
C ILE A 83 -15.40 10.12 -6.32
N GLU A 84 -15.97 10.68 -5.24
CA GLU A 84 -16.10 12.14 -5.05
C GLU A 84 -14.73 12.87 -5.17
N ASP A 85 -13.67 12.34 -4.54
CA ASP A 85 -12.32 12.90 -4.66
C ASP A 85 -11.79 12.80 -6.10
N ALA A 86 -11.97 11.66 -6.77
CA ALA A 86 -11.53 11.48 -8.16
C ALA A 86 -12.26 12.44 -9.11
N GLU A 87 -13.58 12.62 -8.98
CA GLU A 87 -14.33 13.59 -9.78
C GLU A 87 -13.84 15.02 -9.56
N PHE A 88 -13.45 15.38 -8.33
CA PHE A 88 -12.87 16.69 -8.02
C PHE A 88 -11.46 16.86 -8.60
N LEU A 89 -10.56 15.89 -8.39
CA LEU A 89 -9.17 15.92 -8.86
C LEU A 89 -9.09 16.01 -10.39
N LEU A 90 -9.98 15.32 -11.10
CA LEU A 90 -10.09 15.34 -12.57
C LEU A 90 -10.59 16.69 -13.15
N GLN A 91 -11.04 17.62 -12.32
CA GLN A 91 -11.49 18.96 -12.72
C GLN A 91 -10.45 20.07 -12.45
N LEU A 92 -9.28 19.74 -11.88
CA LEU A 92 -8.25 20.73 -11.55
C LEU A 92 -7.55 21.28 -12.80
N ASP A 93 -7.11 22.54 -12.71
CA ASP A 93 -6.31 23.24 -13.71
C ASP A 93 -5.16 23.97 -12.99
N PRO A 94 -3.87 23.58 -13.18
CA PRO A 94 -3.43 22.46 -13.99
C PRO A 94 -3.95 21.09 -13.49
N PRO A 95 -4.14 20.11 -14.38
CA PRO A 95 -4.60 18.77 -14.00
C PRO A 95 -3.54 18.01 -13.18
N CYS A 96 -3.99 17.06 -12.36
CA CYS A 96 -3.08 16.15 -11.65
C CYS A 96 -2.29 15.28 -12.64
N GLU A 97 -0.96 15.17 -12.45
CA GLU A 97 -0.12 14.30 -13.27
C GLU A 97 -0.31 12.81 -12.94
N TYR A 98 -0.67 12.48 -11.70
CA TYR A 98 -0.89 11.12 -11.21
C TYR A 98 -2.10 11.06 -10.27
N ILE A 99 -2.78 9.91 -10.24
CA ILE A 99 -3.69 9.50 -9.16
C ILE A 99 -3.20 8.15 -8.61
N CYS A 100 -3.05 8.08 -7.28
CA CYS A 100 -2.56 6.89 -6.60
C CYS A 100 -3.72 6.07 -6.01
N VAL A 101 -4.06 4.93 -6.62
CA VAL A 101 -5.18 4.08 -6.17
C VAL A 101 -4.72 3.23 -4.98
N SER A 102 -5.33 3.42 -3.81
CA SER A 102 -5.00 2.68 -2.59
C SER A 102 -5.61 1.27 -2.59
N PHE A 103 -4.93 0.32 -1.96
CA PHE A 103 -5.36 -1.07 -1.76
C PHE A 103 -5.81 -1.81 -3.04
N ALA A 104 -5.27 -1.44 -4.21
CA ALA A 104 -5.55 -2.13 -5.46
C ALA A 104 -5.14 -3.61 -5.39
N GLN A 105 -6.08 -4.51 -5.67
CA GLN A 105 -5.96 -5.97 -5.61
C GLN A 105 -6.06 -6.63 -7.00
N LYS A 106 -6.71 -6.01 -7.97
CA LYS A 106 -7.03 -6.57 -9.30
C LYS A 106 -7.13 -5.47 -10.37
N ALA A 107 -7.09 -5.84 -11.66
CA ALA A 107 -7.15 -4.89 -12.77
C ALA A 107 -8.44 -4.03 -12.77
N GLN A 108 -9.57 -4.61 -12.35
CA GLN A 108 -10.87 -3.91 -12.29
C GLN A 108 -10.83 -2.65 -11.42
N ASP A 109 -10.02 -2.66 -10.36
CA ASP A 109 -9.86 -1.56 -9.40
C ASP A 109 -9.28 -0.29 -10.07
N LEU A 110 -8.50 -0.48 -11.14
CA LEU A 110 -7.95 0.59 -11.97
C LEU A 110 -8.92 0.96 -13.09
N GLN A 111 -9.65 -0.03 -13.62
CA GLN A 111 -10.71 0.20 -14.61
C GLN A 111 -11.83 1.08 -14.05
N GLU A 112 -12.18 0.96 -12.77
CA GLU A 112 -13.14 1.86 -12.08
C GLU A 112 -12.74 3.35 -12.24
N LEU A 113 -11.45 3.68 -12.12
CA LEU A 113 -10.95 5.05 -12.33
C LEU A 113 -10.97 5.47 -13.82
N ILE A 114 -10.68 4.53 -14.74
CA ILE A 114 -10.77 4.76 -16.18
C ILE A 114 -12.22 5.05 -16.60
N ASP A 115 -13.18 4.28 -16.08
CA ASP A 115 -14.62 4.43 -16.33
C ASP A 115 -15.15 5.78 -15.81
N ILE A 116 -14.62 6.29 -14.69
CA ILE A 116 -14.89 7.65 -14.20
C ILE A 116 -14.36 8.69 -15.21
N MET A 117 -13.11 8.56 -15.67
CA MET A 117 -12.53 9.47 -16.66
C MET A 117 -13.28 9.47 -18.01
N ASP A 118 -13.76 8.30 -18.46
CA ASP A 118 -14.58 8.17 -19.67
C ASP A 118 -15.99 8.77 -19.49
N ARG A 119 -16.64 8.50 -18.35
CA ARG A 119 -17.96 9.05 -18.01
C ARG A 119 -17.94 10.58 -17.92
N LEU A 120 -16.90 11.16 -17.31
CA LEU A 120 -16.67 12.60 -17.25
C LEU A 120 -16.10 13.19 -18.56
N LYS A 121 -15.74 12.34 -19.53
CA LYS A 121 -15.12 12.72 -20.82
C LYS A 121 -13.84 13.53 -20.67
N VAL A 122 -13.00 13.16 -19.69
CA VAL A 122 -11.70 13.78 -19.44
C VAL A 122 -10.83 13.62 -20.70
N PRO A 123 -10.36 14.72 -21.32
CA PRO A 123 -9.49 14.67 -22.50
C PRO A 123 -8.22 13.88 -22.22
N ALA A 124 -7.73 13.10 -23.19
CA ALA A 124 -6.63 12.16 -22.99
C ALA A 124 -5.33 12.86 -22.51
N GLU A 125 -5.08 14.08 -22.99
CA GLU A 125 -3.98 14.95 -22.60
C GLU A 125 -4.12 15.59 -21.20
N LYS A 126 -5.30 15.48 -20.58
CA LYS A 126 -5.59 15.90 -19.20
C LYS A 126 -5.77 14.73 -18.23
N ARG A 127 -5.64 13.47 -18.67
CA ARG A 127 -5.80 12.31 -17.78
C ARG A 127 -4.56 12.13 -16.89
N PRO A 128 -4.73 11.98 -15.57
CA PRO A 128 -3.65 11.57 -14.69
C PRO A 128 -3.17 10.16 -15.04
N LYS A 129 -1.89 9.91 -14.86
CA LYS A 129 -1.29 8.57 -14.85
C LYS A 129 -1.80 7.79 -13.64
N ILE A 130 -2.17 6.53 -13.84
CA ILE A 130 -2.63 5.65 -12.75
C ILE A 130 -1.41 4.99 -12.08
N CYS A 131 -1.34 5.12 -10.75
CA CYS A 131 -0.29 4.56 -9.90
C CYS A 131 -0.89 3.71 -8.76
N PRO A 132 -1.19 2.42 -8.96
CA PRO A 132 -1.70 1.56 -7.89
C PRO A 132 -0.68 1.41 -6.76
N LYS A 133 -1.18 1.41 -5.53
CA LYS A 133 -0.45 1.14 -4.30
C LYS A 133 -0.60 -0.34 -3.96
N ILE A 134 0.51 -1.08 -4.07
CA ILE A 134 0.56 -2.52 -3.82
C ILE A 134 0.70 -2.74 -2.31
N GLU A 135 -0.46 -2.87 -1.66
CA GLU A 135 -0.65 -2.92 -0.21
C GLU A 135 -1.18 -4.28 0.28
N LYS A 136 -1.65 -5.12 -0.64
CA LYS A 136 -2.32 -6.39 -0.37
C LYS A 136 -1.59 -7.58 -1.00
N PRO A 137 -1.46 -8.74 -0.32
CA PRO A 137 -0.89 -9.95 -0.89
C PRO A 137 -1.58 -10.41 -2.19
N GLN A 138 -2.89 -10.21 -2.30
CA GLN A 138 -3.72 -10.49 -3.48
C GLN A 138 -3.21 -9.78 -4.75
N ALA A 139 -2.76 -8.53 -4.59
CA ALA A 139 -2.23 -7.71 -5.67
C ALA A 139 -0.93 -8.27 -6.28
N LEU A 140 -0.15 -9.03 -5.50
CA LEU A 140 1.06 -9.72 -5.99
C LEU A 140 0.71 -10.88 -6.94
N THR A 141 -0.44 -11.53 -6.72
CA THR A 141 -0.95 -12.61 -7.57
C THR A 141 -1.54 -12.08 -8.86
N ASN A 142 -2.26 -10.96 -8.79
CA ASN A 142 -2.95 -10.33 -9.93
C ASN A 142 -2.10 -9.28 -10.68
N ILE A 143 -0.81 -9.18 -10.33
CA ILE A 143 0.06 -8.05 -10.64
C ILE A 143 0.15 -7.70 -12.13
N ASP A 144 0.16 -8.70 -13.02
CA ASP A 144 0.31 -8.47 -14.47
C ASP A 144 -0.92 -7.78 -15.08
N GLY A 145 -2.12 -8.03 -14.54
CA GLY A 145 -3.33 -7.30 -14.93
C GLY A 145 -3.38 -5.88 -14.36
N ILE A 146 -2.79 -5.66 -13.19
CA ILE A 146 -2.66 -4.32 -12.58
C ILE A 146 -1.67 -3.48 -13.40
N ILE A 147 -0.48 -4.02 -13.71
CA ILE A 147 0.54 -3.34 -14.53
C ILE A 147 -0.01 -2.97 -15.90
N ALA A 148 -0.81 -3.83 -16.54
CA ALA A 148 -1.39 -3.58 -17.86
C ALA A 148 -2.27 -2.32 -17.98
N LEU A 149 -2.79 -1.79 -16.86
CA LEU A 149 -3.58 -0.55 -16.80
C LEU A 149 -2.85 0.61 -16.10
N SER A 150 -1.60 0.39 -15.67
CA SER A 150 -0.80 1.34 -14.87
C SER A 150 0.18 2.15 -15.72
N GLN A 151 0.63 3.29 -15.20
CA GLN A 151 1.73 4.08 -15.79
C GLN A 151 2.84 4.41 -14.79
N ALA A 152 2.64 4.07 -13.52
CA ALA A 152 3.65 3.92 -12.47
C ALA A 152 3.14 2.85 -11.48
N LEU A 153 3.95 2.43 -10.52
CA LEU A 153 3.51 1.48 -9.47
C LEU A 153 4.19 1.80 -8.15
N MET A 154 3.42 1.81 -7.06
CA MET A 154 3.93 2.13 -5.72
C MET A 154 3.98 0.88 -4.84
N VAL A 155 5.17 0.46 -4.44
CA VAL A 155 5.34 -0.57 -3.39
C VAL A 155 5.11 0.09 -2.03
N ALA A 156 3.89 -0.01 -1.50
CA ALA A 156 3.50 0.65 -0.25
C ALA A 156 3.80 -0.26 0.95
N ARG A 157 5.07 -0.21 1.39
CA ARG A 157 5.72 -1.19 2.27
C ARG A 157 5.22 -1.22 3.73
N GLY A 158 4.55 -0.17 4.18
CA GLY A 158 3.92 -0.12 5.51
C GLY A 158 2.79 -1.13 5.59
N ASP A 159 1.69 -0.84 4.90
CA ASP A 159 0.50 -1.69 4.79
C ASP A 159 0.83 -3.10 4.27
N LEU A 160 1.66 -3.22 3.21
CA LEU A 160 2.12 -4.53 2.73
C LEU A 160 2.92 -5.30 3.79
N GLY A 161 3.60 -4.61 4.72
CA GLY A 161 4.30 -5.23 5.85
C GLY A 161 3.37 -5.73 6.96
N VAL A 162 2.22 -5.08 7.15
CA VAL A 162 1.14 -5.54 8.04
C VAL A 162 0.45 -6.78 7.46
N GLU A 163 0.15 -6.76 6.15
CA GLU A 163 -0.66 -7.80 5.50
C GLU A 163 0.17 -9.02 5.05
N LEU A 164 1.37 -8.83 4.48
CA LEU A 164 2.23 -9.92 4.01
C LEU A 164 3.16 -10.47 5.11
N GLY A 165 3.39 -9.67 6.15
CA GLY A 165 4.43 -9.85 7.16
C GLY A 165 5.78 -9.28 6.71
N VAL A 166 6.38 -8.41 7.54
CA VAL A 166 7.61 -7.63 7.23
C VAL A 166 8.75 -8.43 6.58
N ASN A 167 8.98 -9.68 6.99
CA ASN A 167 10.03 -10.55 6.45
C ASN A 167 9.87 -10.89 4.96
N ARG A 168 8.65 -10.76 4.40
CA ARG A 168 8.33 -11.05 2.99
C ARG A 168 8.31 -9.80 2.12
N VAL A 169 8.25 -8.60 2.70
CA VAL A 169 8.24 -7.32 1.96
C VAL A 169 9.49 -7.14 1.08
N PRO A 170 10.73 -7.47 1.50
CA PRO A 170 11.90 -7.34 0.62
C PRO A 170 11.83 -8.22 -0.62
N PHE A 171 11.22 -9.41 -0.53
CA PHE A 171 10.98 -10.27 -1.70
C PHE A 171 9.90 -9.68 -2.61
N ALA A 172 8.78 -9.22 -2.04
CA ALA A 172 7.72 -8.58 -2.80
C ALA A 172 8.22 -7.31 -3.51
N GLN A 173 9.02 -6.47 -2.84
CA GLN A 173 9.68 -5.31 -3.44
C GLN A 173 10.53 -5.71 -4.66
N LYS A 174 11.45 -6.68 -4.52
CA LYS A 174 12.30 -7.11 -5.65
C LYS A 174 11.49 -7.70 -6.80
N LEU A 175 10.46 -8.51 -6.52
CA LEU A 175 9.56 -9.06 -7.54
C LEU A 175 8.76 -7.97 -8.29
N LEU A 176 8.24 -6.98 -7.56
CA LEU A 176 7.47 -5.88 -8.12
C LEU A 176 8.35 -4.97 -8.97
N ILE A 177 9.52 -4.58 -8.46
CA ILE A 177 10.45 -3.75 -9.21
C ILE A 177 10.91 -4.52 -10.45
N GLN A 178 11.34 -5.78 -10.37
CA GLN A 178 11.75 -6.58 -11.56
C GLN A 178 10.67 -6.71 -12.65
N LYS A 179 9.38 -6.70 -12.29
CA LYS A 179 8.28 -6.65 -13.28
C LYS A 179 8.12 -5.29 -13.95
N VAL A 180 8.53 -4.20 -13.29
CA VAL A 180 8.52 -2.81 -13.80
C VAL A 180 9.88 -2.40 -14.40
N GLU A 181 10.98 -3.08 -14.04
CA GLU A 181 12.39 -2.80 -14.43
C GLU A 181 12.65 -2.95 -15.95
N SER A 182 11.63 -3.34 -16.72
CA SER A 182 11.63 -3.14 -18.18
C SER A 182 11.58 -1.65 -18.60
N MET A 183 11.51 -0.69 -17.67
CA MET A 183 11.25 0.74 -17.93
C MET A 183 12.29 1.78 -17.43
N ILE A 184 13.13 1.44 -16.41
CA ILE A 184 14.38 2.09 -15.92
C ILE A 184 14.58 3.64 -16.04
N THR A 185 14.72 4.39 -14.92
CA THR A 185 15.96 5.08 -14.40
C THR A 185 15.72 5.99 -13.18
N GLN A 186 16.75 6.31 -12.35
CA GLN A 186 16.63 6.25 -10.86
C GLN A 186 17.15 7.47 -10.01
N PRO A 187 16.80 7.57 -8.68
CA PRO A 187 17.21 8.63 -7.71
C PRO A 187 17.83 8.09 -6.36
N VAL A 188 17.40 8.56 -5.13
CA VAL A 188 17.53 8.01 -3.70
C VAL A 188 18.24 8.76 -2.50
N PRO A 189 18.06 8.30 -1.22
CA PRO A 189 18.82 8.77 -0.03
C PRO A 189 19.45 7.79 1.01
N THR A 190 19.10 7.96 2.32
CA THR A 190 19.94 7.89 3.54
C THR A 190 19.10 7.78 4.82
N ARG A 191 19.54 7.11 5.90
CA ARG A 191 20.91 6.60 6.20
C ARG A 191 21.00 5.20 6.87
N ALA A 192 19.98 4.66 7.53
CA ALA A 192 19.75 3.20 7.57
C ALA A 192 18.78 2.83 6.45
N GLU A 193 17.87 3.75 6.18
CA GLU A 193 17.19 3.95 4.92
C GLU A 193 18.18 3.92 3.74
N VAL A 194 19.43 4.47 3.81
CA VAL A 194 20.49 4.25 2.75
C VAL A 194 20.46 2.79 2.33
N SER A 195 20.57 1.86 3.27
CA SER A 195 20.78 0.46 2.89
C SER A 195 19.54 -0.08 2.20
N ASP A 196 18.37 0.21 2.76
CA ASP A 196 17.09 -0.28 2.28
C ASP A 196 16.71 0.31 0.91
N LEU A 197 16.77 1.63 0.77
CA LEU A 197 16.28 2.30 -0.44
C LEU A 197 17.38 2.61 -1.47
N CYS A 198 18.67 2.52 -1.13
CA CYS A 198 19.73 2.26 -2.13
C CYS A 198 19.66 0.83 -2.66
N ASN A 199 19.20 -0.15 -1.88
CA ASN A 199 18.81 -1.44 -2.48
C ASN A 199 17.61 -1.24 -3.42
N ALA A 200 16.62 -0.39 -3.10
CA ALA A 200 15.57 -0.05 -4.05
C ALA A 200 16.11 0.63 -5.34
N VAL A 201 17.22 1.40 -5.28
CA VAL A 201 17.98 1.77 -6.50
C VAL A 201 18.54 0.54 -7.18
N TRP A 202 19.40 -0.23 -6.52
CA TRP A 202 20.10 -1.32 -7.17
C TRP A 202 19.17 -2.47 -7.63
N ASP A 203 17.90 -2.44 -7.21
CA ASP A 203 16.77 -3.26 -7.67
C ASP A 203 15.95 -2.67 -8.83
N GLY A 204 16.06 -1.37 -9.14
CA GLY A 204 15.44 -0.75 -10.32
C GLY A 204 14.40 0.38 -10.12
N THR A 205 14.13 0.89 -8.91
CA THR A 205 13.09 1.94 -8.69
C THR A 205 13.39 3.27 -9.39
N ASP A 206 12.37 3.87 -10.03
CA ASP A 206 12.46 5.20 -10.66
C ASP A 206 12.24 6.36 -9.67
N ALA A 207 11.60 6.08 -8.53
CA ALA A 207 11.22 7.06 -7.51
C ALA A 207 11.32 6.51 -6.09
N VAL A 208 11.35 7.43 -5.11
CA VAL A 208 11.11 7.19 -3.69
C VAL A 208 10.16 8.25 -3.13
N MET A 209 9.64 8.04 -1.92
CA MET A 209 8.57 8.85 -1.35
C MET A 209 8.67 8.94 0.18
N LEU A 210 8.87 10.15 0.69
CA LEU A 210 8.54 10.50 2.08
C LEU A 210 7.03 10.59 2.29
N SER A 211 6.58 10.24 3.49
CA SER A 211 5.19 10.32 3.93
C SER A 211 5.07 11.25 5.14
N GLY A 212 5.04 10.70 6.36
CA GLY A 212 4.89 11.47 7.59
C GLY A 212 6.07 12.41 7.86
N GLU A 213 7.27 12.06 7.39
CA GLU A 213 8.54 12.78 7.54
C GLU A 213 8.46 14.18 6.93
N ALA A 214 7.89 14.30 5.73
CA ALA A 214 7.69 15.55 5.02
C ALA A 214 6.37 16.24 5.39
N ALA A 215 5.28 15.47 5.56
CA ALA A 215 3.93 16.03 5.76
C ALA A 215 3.64 16.51 7.20
N SER A 216 4.26 15.89 8.22
CA SER A 216 4.02 16.23 9.64
C SER A 216 5.25 16.11 10.56
N GLY A 217 6.42 15.77 9.99
CA GLY A 217 7.66 15.63 10.72
C GLY A 217 8.20 16.95 11.26
N LYS A 218 9.06 16.86 12.28
CA LYS A 218 9.72 18.02 12.89
C LYS A 218 10.81 18.65 12.02
N TYR A 219 11.29 17.91 11.02
CA TYR A 219 12.47 18.23 10.21
C TYR A 219 12.23 17.86 8.72
N PRO A 220 11.18 18.41 8.07
CA PRO A 220 10.77 17.96 6.73
C PRO A 220 11.78 18.37 5.64
N LEU A 221 12.45 19.52 5.81
CA LEU A 221 13.48 19.98 4.88
C LEU A 221 14.76 19.17 5.01
N GLU A 222 15.12 18.76 6.23
CA GLU A 222 16.22 17.84 6.51
C GLU A 222 15.90 16.45 5.97
N ALA A 223 14.66 15.98 6.12
CA ALA A 223 14.18 14.72 5.56
C ALA A 223 14.29 14.72 4.03
N VAL A 224 13.85 15.77 3.32
CA VAL A 224 14.00 15.88 1.85
C VAL A 224 15.45 16.09 1.41
N ARG A 225 16.29 16.78 2.19
CA ARG A 225 17.72 16.95 1.88
C ARG A 225 18.53 15.69 2.08
N ALA A 226 18.18 14.91 3.10
CA ALA A 226 18.53 13.50 3.18
C ALA A 226 17.98 12.81 1.92
N GLU A 227 16.69 12.95 1.60
CA GLU A 227 15.98 12.26 0.49
C GLU A 227 16.59 12.49 -0.92
N ALA A 228 17.35 13.56 -1.10
CA ALA A 228 18.02 13.89 -2.35
C ALA A 228 19.53 13.59 -2.37
N SER A 229 20.10 13.00 -1.31
CA SER A 229 21.57 12.91 -1.15
C SER A 229 22.22 11.74 -1.92
N ALA A 230 21.46 10.73 -2.35
CA ALA A 230 22.01 9.42 -2.72
C ALA A 230 21.12 8.48 -3.58
N VAL A 231 20.42 8.84 -4.68
CA VAL A 231 20.71 9.80 -5.73
C VAL A 231 22.21 9.71 -5.93
N ARG A 232 22.90 10.75 -5.51
CA ARG A 232 24.26 11.07 -5.94
C ARG A 232 25.23 9.95 -5.52
N GLU A 233 25.11 9.42 -4.30
CA GLU A 233 25.82 8.21 -3.88
C GLU A 233 25.35 6.93 -4.62
N ALA A 234 24.09 6.48 -4.50
CA ALA A 234 23.64 5.18 -5.03
C ALA A 234 23.76 5.05 -6.56
N GLU A 235 23.40 6.10 -7.29
CA GLU A 235 23.60 6.24 -8.74
C GLU A 235 25.10 6.11 -9.07
N SER A 236 25.96 6.86 -8.37
CA SER A 236 27.39 6.89 -8.66
C SER A 236 28.07 5.54 -8.47
N VAL A 237 27.59 4.70 -7.56
CA VAL A 237 28.14 3.34 -7.32
C VAL A 237 27.43 2.24 -8.10
N MET A 238 26.29 2.52 -8.76
CA MET A 238 25.50 1.53 -9.51
C MET A 238 26.34 0.74 -10.53
N HIS A 239 27.27 1.42 -11.22
CA HIS A 239 28.20 0.80 -12.18
C HIS A 239 29.16 -0.24 -11.57
N ARG A 240 29.31 -0.27 -10.25
CA ARG A 240 30.15 -1.21 -9.47
C ARG A 240 29.33 -2.32 -8.82
N ILE A 241 28.01 -2.14 -8.72
CA ILE A 241 27.07 -3.03 -8.02
C ILE A 241 26.30 -3.90 -9.01
N LYS A 242 26.30 -3.57 -10.32
CA LYS A 242 25.97 -4.52 -11.38
C LYS A 242 26.77 -5.81 -11.18
N LEU A 243 26.05 -6.88 -10.82
CA LEU A 243 26.64 -8.15 -10.41
C LEU A 243 27.58 -8.68 -11.51
N PRO A 244 28.77 -9.18 -11.16
CA PRO A 244 29.54 -9.97 -12.12
C PRO A 244 28.69 -11.17 -12.56
N THR A 245 28.79 -11.53 -13.84
CA THR A 245 28.16 -12.71 -14.45
C THR A 245 28.24 -13.90 -13.49
N PRO A 246 27.14 -14.62 -13.21
CA PRO A 246 27.06 -15.54 -12.08
C PRO A 246 28.23 -16.52 -12.07
N CYS A 247 29.05 -16.44 -11.03
CA CYS A 247 30.04 -17.47 -10.73
C CYS A 247 29.31 -18.77 -10.43
N VAL A 248 29.23 -19.64 -11.43
CA VAL A 248 28.86 -21.03 -11.23
C VAL A 248 29.94 -21.68 -10.37
N VAL A 249 29.53 -22.21 -9.21
CA VAL A 249 30.34 -22.99 -8.26
C VAL A 249 29.65 -24.33 -8.07
#